data_AF-A0A494YZY7-F1
#
_entry.id   AF-A0A494YZY7-F1
#
_cell.length_a   1.000
_cell.length_b   1.000
_cell.length_c   1.000
_cell.angle_alpha   90.00
_cell.angle_beta   90.00
_cell.angle_gamma   90.00
#
_symmetry.space_group_name_H-M   'P 1'
#
loop_
_entity.id
_entity.type
_entity.pdbx_description
1 polymer ?
#
loop_
_entity_poly.entity_id
_entity_poly.type
_entity_poly.pdbx_seq_one_letter_code
_entity_poly.pdbx_strand_id
1 'polypeptide(L)'
;MEMNDFKEKWKKELDTNLQFTQQEKTQIINKIVSSQNNKIHKGNWAYNTVLAGFTILGLFFIMITLSDRSFTLNTMTLGSRHLDEIEFTSNFYWFLIIYILTVFTITALIFTIIKTTRWENKKWILYIKIYAERKYVPLLIFFYFLLAIPTFLVVNILQILFLQLWLVLIVSALNCIYLLWCIRNSEQAACPHCGCQFSSRKIFSMSWNAYRTKCDKCNERIFHSTSSKKKNSSMFPVLFLTYFILGFFQFPFPFILMSFLLNSLVFNLYISKFTMSFSKEDEPLW
;
A
#
# COMPACT_ATOMS: atom_id res chain seq x y z
N MET A 1 11.55 25.97 -12.70
CA MET A 1 10.67 26.91 -13.40
C MET A 1 9.78 27.55 -12.36
N GLU A 2 9.92 28.85 -12.13
CA GLU A 2 9.12 29.55 -11.13
C GLU A 2 7.65 29.64 -11.57
N MET A 3 6.73 29.69 -10.62
CA MET A 3 5.27 29.67 -10.87
C MET A 3 4.83 30.77 -11.84
N ASN A 4 5.48 31.93 -11.77
CA ASN A 4 5.20 33.09 -12.61
C ASN A 4 5.53 32.82 -14.08
N ASP A 5 6.66 32.16 -14.32
CA ASP A 5 7.19 31.81 -15.63
C ASP A 5 6.26 30.83 -16.38
N PHE A 6 5.65 29.90 -15.63
CA PHE A 6 4.66 28.97 -16.17
C PHE A 6 3.34 29.67 -16.53
N LYS A 7 2.88 30.58 -15.67
CA LYS A 7 1.64 31.35 -15.90
C LYS A 7 1.76 32.26 -17.13
N GLU A 8 2.92 32.88 -17.33
CA GLU A 8 3.18 33.73 -18.51
C GLU A 8 3.23 32.96 -19.82
N LYS A 9 3.85 31.77 -19.84
CA LYS A 9 3.83 30.90 -21.04
C LYS A 9 2.42 30.55 -21.48
N TRP A 10 1.57 30.10 -20.54
CA TRP A 10 0.19 29.74 -20.83
C TRP A 10 -0.66 30.93 -21.27
N LYS A 11 -0.44 32.11 -20.66
CA LYS A 11 -1.10 33.34 -21.08
C LYS A 11 -0.74 33.68 -22.53
N LYS A 12 0.55 33.61 -22.87
CA LYS A 12 1.05 33.88 -24.23
C LYS A 12 0.44 32.91 -25.25
N GLU A 13 0.41 31.62 -24.93
CA GLU A 13 -0.12 30.58 -25.82
C GLU A 13 -1.63 30.68 -26.05
N LEU A 14 -2.40 31.04 -25.01
CA LEU A 14 -3.84 31.32 -25.10
C LEU A 14 -4.15 32.60 -25.88
N ASP A 15 -3.28 33.60 -25.80
CA ASP A 15 -3.45 34.86 -26.52
C ASP A 15 -3.10 34.75 -28.00
N THR A 16 -2.15 33.91 -28.38
CA THR A 16 -1.77 33.73 -29.80
C THR A 16 -2.68 32.78 -30.57
N ASN A 17 -3.24 31.75 -29.94
CA ASN A 17 -3.82 30.62 -30.70
C ASN A 17 -5.35 30.48 -30.61
N LEU A 18 -6.03 31.17 -29.69
CA LEU A 18 -7.44 30.89 -29.39
C LEU A 18 -8.29 32.17 -29.23
N GLN A 19 -9.39 32.24 -29.96
CA GLN A 19 -10.41 33.30 -29.84
C GLN A 19 -11.36 33.04 -28.67
N PHE A 20 -10.82 32.96 -27.45
CA PHE A 20 -11.64 32.92 -26.24
C PHE A 20 -11.87 34.33 -25.70
N THR A 21 -13.00 34.49 -25.00
CA THR A 21 -13.24 35.72 -24.23
C THR A 21 -12.22 35.84 -23.10
N GLN A 22 -11.92 37.08 -22.70
CA GLN A 22 -10.89 37.34 -21.69
C GLN A 22 -11.22 36.73 -20.32
N GLN A 23 -12.51 36.54 -20.03
CA GLN A 23 -13.00 35.83 -18.84
C GLN A 23 -12.76 34.32 -18.91
N GLU A 24 -13.01 33.68 -20.06
CA GLU A 24 -12.73 32.24 -20.23
C GLU A 24 -11.22 31.95 -20.13
N LYS A 25 -10.38 32.80 -20.73
CA LYS A 25 -8.92 32.68 -20.62
C LYS A 25 -8.43 32.73 -19.17
N THR A 26 -8.95 33.68 -18.39
CA THR A 26 -8.59 33.79 -16.97
C THR A 26 -9.09 32.62 -16.13
N GLN A 27 -10.28 32.09 -16.42
CA GLN A 27 -10.79 30.88 -15.77
C GLN A 27 -9.94 29.64 -16.09
N ILE A 28 -9.53 29.47 -17.35
CA ILE A 28 -8.65 28.37 -17.78
C ILE A 28 -7.30 28.47 -17.07
N ILE A 29 -6.66 29.64 -17.07
CA ILE A 29 -5.37 29.85 -16.39
C ILE A 29 -5.50 29.56 -14.90
N ASN A 30 -6.54 30.07 -14.23
CA ASN A 30 -6.76 29.82 -12.82
C ASN A 30 -7.01 28.34 -12.51
N LYS A 31 -7.71 27.61 -13.39
CA LYS A 31 -7.93 26.17 -13.26
C LYS A 31 -6.64 25.38 -13.46
N ILE A 32 -5.80 25.76 -14.44
CA ILE A 32 -4.50 25.12 -14.67
C ILE A 32 -3.56 25.37 -13.49
N VAL A 33 -3.41 26.62 -13.04
CA VAL A 33 -2.53 27.00 -11.91
C VAL A 33 -2.98 26.33 -10.61
N SER A 34 -4.28 26.32 -10.30
CA SER A 34 -4.79 25.65 -9.10
C SER A 34 -4.64 24.12 -9.17
N SER A 35 -4.80 23.51 -10.35
CA SER A 35 -4.55 22.08 -10.53
C SER A 35 -3.07 21.71 -10.34
N GLN A 36 -2.16 22.60 -10.72
CA GLN A 36 -0.73 22.43 -10.60
C GLN A 36 -0.25 22.63 -9.16
N ASN A 37 -0.76 23.65 -8.46
CA ASN A 37 -0.51 23.83 -7.02
C ASN A 37 -0.98 22.64 -6.19
N ASN A 38 -2.14 22.06 -6.54
CA ASN A 38 -2.63 20.84 -5.89
C ASN A 38 -1.77 19.59 -6.17
N LYS A 39 -1.00 19.57 -7.26
CA LYS A 39 -0.01 18.52 -7.55
C LYS A 39 1.31 18.73 -6.80
N ILE A 40 1.74 19.98 -6.64
CA ILE A 40 3.05 20.32 -6.03
C ILE A 40 3.02 20.23 -4.49
N HIS A 41 1.89 20.57 -3.85
CA HIS A 41 1.80 20.58 -2.37
C HIS A 41 1.31 19.29 -1.71
N LYS A 42 0.93 18.25 -2.47
CA LYS A 42 0.75 16.91 -1.89
C LYS A 42 2.11 16.26 -1.70
N GLY A 43 2.87 16.74 -0.70
CA GLY A 43 4.08 16.06 -0.23
C GLY A 43 3.77 14.58 -0.05
N ASN A 44 4.68 13.73 -0.51
CA ASN A 44 4.54 12.27 -0.52
C ASN A 44 4.59 11.72 0.93
N TRP A 45 3.62 12.09 1.77
CA TRP A 45 3.49 11.63 3.15
C TRP A 45 3.41 10.10 3.20
N ALA A 46 2.82 9.53 2.15
CA ALA A 46 2.95 8.15 1.69
C ALA A 46 4.33 7.53 1.93
N TYR A 47 5.36 8.16 1.36
CA TYR A 47 6.73 7.70 1.43
C TYR A 47 7.22 7.75 2.87
N ASN A 48 6.96 8.85 3.60
CA ASN A 48 7.39 8.97 4.99
C ASN A 48 6.70 7.94 5.90
N THR A 49 5.39 7.69 5.77
CA THR A 49 4.68 6.71 6.61
C THR A 49 5.05 5.27 6.27
N VAL A 50 5.13 4.94 4.98
CA VAL A 50 5.49 3.59 4.52
C VAL A 50 6.96 3.30 4.83
N LEU A 51 7.86 4.26 4.56
CA LEU A 51 9.27 4.15 4.89
C LEU A 51 9.46 4.02 6.41
N ALA A 52 8.80 4.84 7.23
CA ALA A 52 8.88 4.70 8.69
C ALA A 52 8.42 3.31 9.16
N GLY A 53 7.34 2.77 8.59
CA GLY A 53 6.90 1.41 8.85
C GLY A 53 7.97 0.36 8.50
N PHE A 54 8.61 0.49 7.32
CA PHE A 54 9.70 -0.39 6.92
C PHE A 54 10.97 -0.22 7.76
N THR A 55 11.30 0.99 8.20
CA THR A 55 12.44 1.25 9.08
C THR A 55 12.22 0.61 10.46
N ILE A 56 11.02 0.75 11.02
CA ILE A 56 10.65 0.10 12.29
C ILE A 56 10.72 -1.43 12.14
N LEU A 57 10.20 -1.99 11.04
CA LEU A 57 10.31 -3.42 10.75
C LEU A 57 11.76 -3.88 10.60
N GLY A 58 12.60 -3.11 9.90
CA GLY A 58 14.02 -3.41 9.74
C GLY A 58 14.76 -3.41 11.08
N LEU A 59 14.53 -2.40 11.93
CA LEU A 59 15.09 -2.34 13.29
C LEU A 59 14.60 -3.51 14.14
N PHE A 60 13.32 -3.85 14.04
CA PHE A 60 12.73 -5.00 14.73
C PHE A 60 13.43 -6.31 14.34
N PHE A 61 13.68 -6.55 13.06
CA PHE A 61 14.38 -7.76 12.64
C PHE A 61 15.86 -7.79 13.06
N ILE A 62 16.55 -6.65 13.03
CA ILE A 62 17.93 -6.55 13.56
C ILE A 62 17.95 -6.94 15.05
N MET A 63 16.96 -6.48 15.82
CA MET A 63 16.82 -6.86 17.22
C MET A 63 16.56 -8.37 17.38
N ILE A 64 15.73 -9.00 16.51
CA ILE A 64 15.45 -10.45 16.57
C ILE A 64 16.75 -11.24 16.36
N THR A 65 17.50 -10.91 15.32
CA THR A 65 18.76 -11.60 14.99
C THR A 65 19.83 -11.45 16.05
N LEU A 66 19.90 -10.28 16.70
CA LEU A 66 20.80 -10.08 17.83
C LEU A 66 20.34 -10.88 19.07
N SER A 67 19.03 -11.04 19.27
CA SER A 67 18.46 -11.78 20.40
C SER A 67 18.58 -13.31 20.25
N ASP A 68 18.45 -13.86 19.04
CA ASP A 68 18.40 -15.32 18.82
C ASP A 68 19.75 -16.01 19.14
N ARG A 69 20.86 -15.27 19.07
CA ARG A 69 22.18 -15.76 19.54
C ARG A 69 22.24 -16.07 21.03
N SER A 70 21.29 -15.59 21.83
CA SER A 70 21.24 -15.83 23.28
C SER A 70 20.30 -16.97 23.70
N PHE A 71 19.44 -17.46 22.82
CA PHE A 71 18.36 -18.39 23.19
C PHE A 71 18.75 -19.88 23.13
N THR A 72 19.91 -20.21 22.56
CA THR A 72 20.32 -21.59 22.29
C THR A 72 21.01 -22.33 23.44
N LEU A 73 21.13 -21.79 24.66
CA LEU A 73 21.94 -22.43 25.71
C LEU A 73 21.26 -22.82 27.04
N ASN A 74 19.97 -22.55 27.27
CA ASN A 74 19.39 -22.69 28.64
C ASN A 74 18.08 -23.48 28.73
N THR A 75 17.89 -24.51 27.92
CA THR A 75 16.80 -25.49 28.15
C THR A 75 17.37 -26.83 28.61
N MET A 76 17.61 -26.98 29.91
CA MET A 76 17.38 -28.21 30.69
C MET A 76 17.87 -28.06 32.15
N THR A 77 17.16 -27.29 32.96
CA THR A 77 17.08 -27.57 34.41
C THR A 77 15.67 -27.24 34.87
N LEU A 78 14.83 -28.28 34.90
CA LEU A 78 13.48 -28.26 35.44
C LEU A 78 13.57 -28.23 36.98
N GLY A 79 13.96 -27.08 37.53
CA GLY A 79 13.93 -26.81 38.98
C GLY A 79 12.63 -26.08 39.31
N SER A 80 11.88 -26.62 40.26
CA SER A 80 10.63 -26.06 40.83
C SER A 80 10.74 -24.56 41.10
N ARG A 81 10.10 -23.73 40.25
CA ARG A 81 10.08 -22.27 40.42
C ARG A 81 8.87 -21.84 41.24
N HIS A 82 9.18 -21.18 42.36
CA HIS A 82 8.32 -20.28 43.10
C HIS A 82 7.62 -19.29 42.16
N LEU A 83 6.36 -18.98 42.45
CA LEU A 83 5.48 -18.06 41.71
C LEU A 83 5.77 -16.57 41.98
N ASP A 84 6.87 -16.23 42.66
CA ASP A 84 7.01 -14.92 43.31
C ASP A 84 7.74 -13.85 42.50
N GLU A 85 8.25 -14.15 41.30
CA GLU A 85 8.73 -13.13 40.38
C GLU A 85 8.17 -13.36 38.97
N ILE A 86 7.23 -12.51 38.57
CA ILE A 86 6.86 -12.34 37.16
C ILE A 86 8.06 -11.67 36.48
N GLU A 87 9.12 -12.43 36.21
CA GLU A 87 10.21 -11.95 35.37
C GLU A 87 9.63 -11.64 33.99
N PHE A 88 9.72 -10.37 33.57
CA PHE A 88 9.38 -9.97 32.22
C PHE A 88 10.32 -10.69 31.25
N THR A 89 9.88 -11.84 30.75
CA THR A 89 10.65 -12.64 29.79
C THR A 89 10.83 -11.88 28.48
N SER A 90 11.92 -12.13 27.76
CA SER A 90 12.17 -11.57 26.41
C SER A 90 10.94 -11.69 25.48
N ASN A 91 10.17 -12.78 25.62
CA ASN A 91 8.95 -13.04 24.87
C ASN A 91 7.86 -11.97 25.07
N PHE A 92 7.77 -11.36 26.26
CA PHE A 92 6.81 -10.28 26.53
C PHE A 92 7.11 -9.04 25.69
N TYR A 93 8.38 -8.67 25.58
CA TYR A 93 8.79 -7.52 24.76
C TYR A 93 8.53 -7.77 23.28
N TRP A 94 8.85 -8.97 22.79
CA TRP A 94 8.56 -9.36 21.40
C TRP A 94 7.06 -9.31 21.09
N PHE A 95 6.23 -9.83 21.99
CA PHE A 95 4.79 -9.75 21.89
C PHE A 95 4.31 -8.30 21.83
N LEU A 96 4.79 -7.45 22.75
CA LEU A 96 4.39 -6.04 22.82
C LEU A 96 4.74 -5.28 21.53
N ILE A 97 5.91 -5.55 20.93
CA ILE A 97 6.28 -4.91 19.66
C ILE A 97 5.40 -5.39 18.50
N ILE A 98 5.18 -6.70 18.35
CA ILE A 98 4.31 -7.27 17.31
C ILE A 98 2.88 -6.72 17.45
N TYR A 99 2.44 -6.56 18.68
CA TYR A 99 1.16 -6.01 19.01
C TYR A 99 1.04 -4.53 18.59
N ILE A 100 2.04 -3.70 18.91
CA ILE A 100 2.12 -2.30 18.43
C ILE A 100 2.12 -2.24 16.90
N LEU A 101 2.90 -3.11 16.24
CA LEU A 101 2.95 -3.20 14.78
C LEU A 101 1.59 -3.57 14.18
N THR A 102 0.81 -4.39 14.87
CA THR A 102 -0.55 -4.75 14.44
C THR A 102 -1.49 -3.55 14.54
N VAL A 103 -1.45 -2.77 15.63
CA VAL A 103 -2.21 -1.50 15.74
C VAL A 103 -1.84 -0.55 14.61
N PHE A 104 -0.54 -0.38 14.36
CA PHE A 104 -0.05 0.47 13.28
C PHE A 104 -0.58 0.00 11.91
N THR A 105 -0.56 -1.31 11.66
CA THR A 105 -1.05 -1.87 10.39
C THR A 105 -2.55 -1.68 10.22
N ILE A 106 -3.35 -1.88 11.27
CA ILE A 106 -4.80 -1.64 11.26
C ILE A 106 -5.10 -0.16 11.00
N THR A 107 -4.43 0.75 11.69
CA THR A 107 -4.63 2.19 11.51
C THR A 107 -4.21 2.66 10.11
N ALA A 108 -3.09 2.15 9.59
CA ALA A 108 -2.63 2.40 8.21
C ALA A 108 -3.63 1.88 7.17
N LEU A 109 -4.25 0.72 7.41
CA LEU A 109 -5.29 0.17 6.56
C LEU A 109 -6.53 1.07 6.53
N ILE A 110 -7.05 1.45 7.70
CA ILE A 110 -8.21 2.34 7.83
C ILE A 110 -7.94 3.67 7.11
N PHE A 111 -6.76 4.26 7.33
CA PHE A 111 -6.37 5.50 6.68
C PHE A 111 -6.30 5.37 5.15
N THR A 112 -5.72 4.26 4.65
CA THR A 112 -5.65 3.98 3.22
C THR A 112 -7.04 3.81 2.61
N ILE A 113 -7.96 3.14 3.31
CA ILE A 113 -9.35 2.99 2.89
C ILE A 113 -10.03 4.36 2.79
N ILE A 114 -9.94 5.19 3.83
CA ILE A 114 -10.57 6.52 3.87
C ILE A 114 -10.00 7.46 2.80
N LYS A 115 -8.70 7.38 2.50
CA LYS A 115 -8.02 8.25 1.52
C LYS A 115 -8.13 7.76 0.07
N THR A 116 -8.69 6.58 -0.18
CA THR A 116 -8.86 6.07 -1.54
C THR A 116 -10.06 6.74 -2.20
N THR A 117 -9.84 7.56 -3.23
CA THR A 117 -10.89 8.39 -3.86
C THR A 117 -12.00 7.56 -4.49
N ARG A 118 -11.67 6.41 -5.06
CA ARG A 118 -12.62 5.47 -5.70
C ARG A 118 -13.75 4.99 -4.79
N TRP A 119 -13.50 5.08 -3.49
CA TRP A 119 -14.33 4.55 -2.43
C TRP A 119 -15.18 5.63 -1.78
N GLU A 120 -14.92 6.90 -2.07
CA GLU A 120 -15.58 8.05 -1.46
C GLU A 120 -17.12 8.00 -1.57
N ASN A 121 -17.65 7.50 -2.69
CA ASN A 121 -19.10 7.45 -2.94
C ASN A 121 -19.80 6.16 -2.46
N LYS A 122 -19.08 5.21 -1.86
CA LYS A 122 -19.68 3.95 -1.40
C LYS A 122 -20.21 4.12 0.04
N LYS A 123 -21.47 3.72 0.27
CA LYS A 123 -22.13 3.82 1.59
C LYS A 123 -21.29 3.25 2.74
N TRP A 124 -20.65 2.10 2.55
CA TRP A 124 -19.82 1.46 3.57
C TRP A 124 -18.57 2.27 3.96
N ILE A 125 -17.94 2.99 3.02
CA ILE A 125 -16.83 3.90 3.33
C ILE A 125 -17.32 5.14 4.06
N LEU A 126 -18.51 5.64 3.73
CA LEU A 126 -19.13 6.72 4.49
C LEU A 126 -19.35 6.29 5.95
N TYR A 127 -19.83 5.07 6.19
CA TYR A 127 -19.96 4.52 7.55
C TYR A 127 -18.60 4.42 8.27
N ILE A 128 -17.56 3.92 7.60
CA ILE A 128 -16.20 3.86 8.17
C ILE A 128 -15.67 5.26 8.49
N LYS A 129 -15.88 6.23 7.61
CA LYS A 129 -15.43 7.62 7.80
C LYS A 129 -16.13 8.26 9.00
N ILE A 130 -17.46 8.13 9.09
CA ILE A 130 -18.24 8.60 10.23
C ILE A 130 -17.76 7.91 11.51
N TYR A 131 -17.53 6.59 11.47
CA TYR A 131 -17.06 5.83 12.62
C TYR A 131 -15.65 6.28 13.07
N ALA A 132 -14.74 6.52 12.13
CA ALA A 132 -13.38 6.99 12.40
C ALA A 132 -13.34 8.44 12.92
N GLU A 133 -14.17 9.34 12.39
CA GLU A 133 -14.23 10.75 12.80
C GLU A 133 -14.85 10.95 14.19
N ARG A 134 -15.75 10.06 14.62
CA ARG A 134 -16.57 10.24 15.84
C ARG A 134 -15.85 9.86 17.15
N LYS A 135 -14.54 10.06 17.24
CA LYS A 135 -13.69 9.79 18.44
C LYS A 135 -13.68 8.32 18.91
N TYR A 136 -13.96 7.35 18.05
CA TYR A 136 -13.90 5.92 18.41
C TYR A 136 -12.54 5.27 18.17
N VAL A 137 -11.57 5.95 17.55
CA VAL A 137 -10.19 5.44 17.44
C VAL A 137 -9.58 5.12 18.82
N PRO A 138 -9.70 5.98 19.85
CA PRO A 138 -9.30 5.63 21.22
C PRO A 138 -10.04 4.41 21.79
N LEU A 139 -11.35 4.27 21.51
CA LEU A 139 -12.14 3.14 21.99
C LEU A 139 -11.68 1.82 21.34
N LEU A 140 -11.36 1.86 20.04
CA LEU A 140 -10.85 0.72 19.30
C LEU A 140 -9.46 0.32 19.81
N ILE A 141 -8.59 1.31 20.05
CA ILE A 141 -7.29 1.09 20.68
C ILE A 141 -7.47 0.47 22.08
N PHE A 142 -8.42 0.95 22.88
CA PHE A 142 -8.71 0.42 24.22
C PHE A 142 -9.22 -1.03 24.17
N PHE A 143 -10.19 -1.34 23.32
CA PHE A 143 -10.67 -2.72 23.14
C PHE A 143 -9.57 -3.63 22.62
N TYR A 144 -8.72 -3.12 21.74
CA TYR A 144 -7.56 -3.85 21.31
C TYR A 144 -6.69 -4.18 22.52
N PHE A 145 -6.34 -3.19 23.38
CA PHE A 145 -5.52 -3.39 24.59
C PHE A 145 -6.10 -4.44 25.54
N LEU A 146 -7.43 -4.48 25.70
CA LEU A 146 -8.10 -5.52 26.48
C LEU A 146 -7.90 -6.92 25.90
N LEU A 147 -7.83 -7.05 24.57
CA LEU A 147 -7.54 -8.32 23.89
C LEU A 147 -6.04 -8.70 23.96
N ALA A 148 -5.14 -7.80 24.37
CA ALA A 148 -3.71 -8.09 24.48
C ALA A 148 -3.42 -9.16 25.54
N ILE A 149 -4.13 -9.11 26.66
CA ILE A 149 -3.92 -10.03 27.80
C ILE A 149 -4.24 -11.48 27.42
N PRO A 150 -5.43 -11.83 26.88
CA PRO A 150 -5.72 -13.20 26.48
C PRO A 150 -4.84 -13.65 25.32
N THR A 151 -4.50 -12.75 24.38
CA THR A 151 -3.60 -13.11 23.26
C THR A 151 -2.17 -13.38 23.74
N PHE A 152 -1.68 -12.67 24.75
CA PHE A 152 -0.38 -12.95 25.37
C PHE A 152 -0.35 -14.34 26.03
N LEU A 153 -1.39 -14.71 26.77
CA LEU A 153 -1.50 -16.04 27.38
C LEU A 153 -1.47 -17.14 26.32
N VAL A 154 -2.21 -16.94 25.22
CA VAL A 154 -2.27 -17.84 24.07
C VAL A 154 -0.90 -17.96 23.39
N VAL A 155 -0.16 -16.85 23.23
CA VAL A 155 1.20 -16.84 22.67
C VAL A 155 2.20 -17.58 23.56
N ASN A 156 2.10 -17.41 24.87
CA ASN A 156 2.97 -18.12 25.82
C ASN A 156 2.78 -19.64 25.72
N ILE A 157 1.57 -20.10 25.38
CA ILE A 157 1.24 -21.50 25.15
C ILE A 157 1.65 -21.97 23.74
N LEU A 158 1.37 -21.18 22.70
CA LEU A 158 1.55 -21.54 21.28
C LEU A 158 2.97 -21.33 20.71
N GLN A 159 3.92 -20.89 21.55
CA GLN A 159 5.35 -20.80 21.24
C GLN A 159 5.73 -19.80 20.13
N ILE A 160 7.03 -19.78 19.81
CA ILE A 160 7.69 -18.84 18.88
C ILE A 160 7.15 -18.93 17.43
N LEU A 161 6.65 -20.09 17.01
CA LEU A 161 6.10 -20.30 15.67
C LEU A 161 4.88 -19.40 15.40
N PHE A 162 4.03 -19.20 16.41
CA PHE A 162 2.87 -18.32 16.29
C PHE A 162 3.28 -16.86 16.10
N LEU A 163 4.30 -16.39 16.84
CA LEU A 163 4.85 -15.04 16.69
C LEU A 163 5.43 -14.84 15.28
N GLN A 164 6.14 -15.83 14.76
CA GLN A 164 6.69 -15.78 13.41
C GLN A 164 5.60 -15.68 12.34
N LEU A 165 4.57 -16.52 12.45
CA LEU A 165 3.42 -16.47 11.54
C LEU A 165 2.70 -15.12 11.60
N TRP A 166 2.47 -14.60 12.81
CA TRP A 166 1.80 -13.32 13.00
C TRP A 166 2.60 -12.17 12.37
N LEU A 167 3.92 -12.15 12.53
CA LEU A 167 4.77 -11.16 11.88
C LEU A 167 4.69 -11.25 10.35
N VAL A 168 4.72 -12.46 9.79
CA VAL A 168 4.57 -12.66 8.34
C VAL A 168 3.22 -12.14 7.84
N LEU A 169 2.14 -12.34 8.61
CA LEU A 169 0.82 -11.80 8.29
C LEU A 169 0.80 -10.26 8.33
N ILE A 170 1.49 -9.64 9.31
CA ILE A 170 1.63 -8.18 9.40
C ILE A 170 2.38 -7.65 8.17
N VAL A 171 3.50 -8.25 7.80
CA VAL A 171 4.26 -7.87 6.59
C VAL A 171 3.40 -8.03 5.34
N SER A 172 2.63 -9.13 5.25
CA SER A 172 1.68 -9.36 4.16
C SER A 172 0.65 -8.24 4.06
N ALA A 173 0.07 -7.84 5.19
CA ALA A 173 -0.94 -6.80 5.25
C ALA A 173 -0.36 -5.43 4.88
N LEU A 174 0.85 -5.09 5.34
CA LEU A 174 1.55 -3.85 4.97
C LEU A 174 1.84 -3.79 3.46
N ASN A 175 2.24 -4.91 2.86
CA ASN A 175 2.40 -5.02 1.42
C ASN A 175 1.08 -4.79 0.66
N CYS A 176 -0.03 -5.37 1.13
CA CYS A 176 -1.36 -5.08 0.59
C CYS A 176 -1.73 -3.60 0.71
N ILE A 177 -1.49 -2.98 1.86
CA ILE A 177 -1.74 -1.55 2.12
C ILE A 177 -0.92 -0.69 1.16
N TYR A 178 0.37 -1.00 0.99
CA TYR A 178 1.25 -0.32 0.05
C TYR A 178 0.72 -0.40 -1.39
N LEU A 179 0.29 -1.59 -1.83
CA LEU A 179 -0.29 -1.77 -3.17
C LEU A 179 -1.58 -0.95 -3.34
N LEU A 180 -2.50 -1.02 -2.38
CA LEU A 180 -3.73 -0.23 -2.38
C LEU A 180 -3.45 1.27 -2.43
N TRP A 181 -2.44 1.71 -1.68
CA TRP A 181 -2.02 3.09 -1.65
C TRP A 181 -1.48 3.56 -3.01
N CYS A 182 -0.67 2.74 -3.69
CA CYS A 182 -0.14 3.06 -5.01
C CYS A 182 -1.22 3.27 -6.08
N ILE A 183 -2.37 2.63 -5.92
CA ILE A 183 -3.52 2.75 -6.84
C ILE A 183 -4.63 3.67 -6.32
N ARG A 184 -4.44 4.37 -5.19
CA ARG A 184 -5.50 5.14 -4.51
C ARG A 184 -6.24 6.16 -5.39
N ASN A 185 -5.50 6.80 -6.32
CA ASN A 185 -6.00 7.82 -7.23
C ASN A 185 -6.11 7.30 -8.68
N SER A 186 -5.85 6.02 -8.92
CA SER A 186 -5.84 5.46 -10.27
C SER A 186 -7.26 5.08 -10.67
N GLU A 187 -7.71 5.59 -11.79
CA GLU A 187 -9.00 5.22 -12.36
C GLU A 187 -8.91 3.86 -13.05
N GLN A 188 -10.07 3.27 -13.35
CA GLN A 188 -10.12 2.02 -14.10
C GLN A 188 -9.63 2.24 -15.53
N ALA A 189 -8.93 1.25 -16.09
CA ALA A 189 -8.43 1.33 -17.44
C ALA A 189 -9.57 1.60 -18.45
N ALA A 190 -9.40 2.65 -19.25
CA ALA A 190 -10.31 3.04 -20.30
C ALA A 190 -9.56 3.10 -21.64
N CYS A 191 -10.30 2.92 -22.72
CA CYS A 191 -9.74 3.07 -24.06
C CYS A 191 -9.41 4.54 -24.34
N PRO A 192 -8.22 4.86 -24.87
CA PRO A 192 -7.80 6.23 -25.13
C PRO A 192 -8.51 6.87 -26.34
N HIS A 193 -9.18 6.05 -27.17
CA HIS A 193 -9.92 6.52 -28.35
C HIS A 193 -11.39 6.84 -28.05
N CYS A 194 -12.14 5.88 -27.49
CA CYS A 194 -13.58 6.03 -27.17
C CYS A 194 -13.86 6.49 -25.72
N GLY A 195 -12.87 6.46 -24.82
CA GLY A 195 -13.09 6.67 -23.37
C GLY A 195 -13.86 5.53 -22.68
N CYS A 196 -14.18 4.45 -23.38
CA CYS A 196 -14.99 3.37 -22.86
C CYS A 196 -14.19 2.50 -21.87
N GLN A 197 -14.77 2.28 -20.68
CA GLN A 197 -14.15 1.51 -19.60
C GLN A 197 -14.16 0.01 -19.90
N PHE A 198 -13.06 -0.67 -19.62
CA PHE A 198 -12.95 -2.12 -19.83
C PHE A 198 -13.49 -2.91 -18.64
N SER A 199 -14.15 -4.03 -18.91
CA SER A 199 -14.57 -4.96 -17.86
C SER A 199 -13.36 -5.60 -17.18
N SER A 200 -13.50 -5.98 -15.90
CA SER A 200 -12.44 -6.65 -15.13
C SER A 200 -11.87 -7.88 -15.84
N ARG A 201 -12.74 -8.70 -16.47
CA ARG A 201 -12.33 -9.90 -17.21
C ARG A 201 -11.50 -9.54 -18.44
N LYS A 202 -11.87 -8.46 -19.14
CA LYS A 202 -11.14 -8.00 -20.31
C LYS A 202 -9.77 -7.44 -19.91
N ILE A 203 -9.69 -6.61 -18.87
CA ILE A 203 -8.41 -6.08 -18.37
C ILE A 203 -7.47 -7.23 -17.99
N PHE A 204 -7.98 -8.24 -17.28
CA PHE A 204 -7.20 -9.42 -16.97
C PHE A 204 -6.75 -10.17 -18.23
N SER A 205 -7.62 -10.38 -19.24
CA SER A 205 -7.17 -11.01 -20.49
C SER A 205 -6.11 -10.18 -21.23
N MET A 206 -6.20 -8.85 -21.17
CA MET A 206 -5.24 -7.92 -21.77
C MET A 206 -3.91 -7.93 -21.03
N SER A 207 -3.91 -8.17 -19.70
CA SER A 207 -2.67 -8.18 -18.92
C SER A 207 -1.70 -9.28 -19.31
N TRP A 208 -2.22 -10.39 -19.83
CA TRP A 208 -1.40 -11.52 -20.30
C TRP A 208 -1.00 -11.38 -21.77
N ASN A 209 -1.75 -10.60 -22.56
CA ASN A 209 -1.49 -10.38 -23.97
C ASN A 209 -0.81 -9.03 -24.17
N ALA A 210 0.52 -9.02 -24.02
CA ALA A 210 1.35 -7.82 -24.09
C ALA A 210 1.28 -7.04 -25.42
N TYR A 211 0.73 -7.64 -26.48
CA TYR A 211 0.76 -7.09 -27.83
C TYR A 211 -0.63 -6.90 -28.43
N ARG A 212 -0.88 -5.65 -28.89
CA ARG A 212 -1.91 -5.23 -29.85
C ARG A 212 -3.31 -5.79 -29.57
N THR A 213 -3.95 -5.26 -28.53
CA THR A 213 -5.38 -5.50 -28.32
C THR A 213 -6.19 -4.43 -29.07
N LYS A 214 -7.36 -4.81 -29.57
CA LYS A 214 -8.33 -3.87 -30.16
C LYS A 214 -9.41 -3.56 -29.14
N CYS A 215 -9.92 -2.34 -29.16
CA CYS A 215 -11.07 -1.97 -28.36
C CYS A 215 -12.35 -2.59 -28.96
N ASP A 216 -13.15 -3.28 -28.14
CA ASP A 216 -14.37 -3.96 -28.61
C ASP A 216 -15.45 -2.99 -29.13
N LYS A 217 -15.41 -1.70 -28.74
CA LYS A 217 -16.40 -0.70 -29.18
C LYS A 217 -15.99 0.10 -30.42
N CYS A 218 -14.76 0.62 -30.44
CA CYS A 218 -14.29 1.45 -31.56
C CYS A 218 -13.40 0.68 -32.56
N ASN A 219 -13.08 -0.59 -32.28
CA ASN A 219 -12.21 -1.46 -33.09
C ASN A 219 -10.78 -0.92 -33.34
N GLU A 220 -10.43 0.21 -32.71
CA GLU A 220 -9.11 0.79 -32.78
C GLU A 220 -8.09 0.01 -31.97
N ARG A 221 -6.83 0.06 -32.42
CA ARG A 221 -5.71 -0.55 -31.70
C ARG A 221 -5.38 0.28 -30.46
N ILE A 222 -5.15 -0.42 -29.35
CA ILE A 222 -4.69 0.18 -28.10
C ILE A 222 -3.34 -0.43 -27.71
N PHE A 223 -2.47 0.41 -27.19
CA PHE A 223 -1.13 0.04 -26.75
C PHE A 223 -1.01 0.28 -25.25
N HIS A 224 -0.18 -0.48 -24.55
CA HIS A 224 0.07 -0.21 -23.13
C HIS A 224 0.98 1.00 -22.99
N SER A 225 0.61 1.98 -22.15
CA SER A 225 1.48 3.14 -21.96
C SER A 225 2.74 2.75 -21.18
N THR A 226 3.86 3.36 -21.57
CA THR A 226 5.15 3.21 -20.88
C THR A 226 5.08 3.64 -19.42
N SER A 227 4.32 4.71 -19.15
CA SER A 227 4.09 5.24 -17.81
C SER A 227 3.44 4.21 -16.87
N SER A 228 2.46 3.45 -17.37
CA SER A 228 1.82 2.38 -16.60
C SER A 228 2.77 1.20 -16.39
N LYS A 229 3.51 0.79 -17.43
CA LYS A 229 4.50 -0.29 -17.31
C LYS A 229 5.57 0.04 -16.27
N LYS A 230 6.12 1.25 -16.30
CA LYS A 230 7.13 1.73 -15.33
C LYS A 230 6.56 1.78 -13.91
N LYS A 231 5.33 2.29 -13.75
CA LYS A 231 4.64 2.31 -12.45
C LYS A 231 4.41 0.90 -11.92
N ASN A 232 3.91 -0.01 -12.74
CA ASN A 232 3.65 -1.39 -12.36
C ASN A 232 4.94 -2.14 -12.01
N SER A 233 5.99 -1.96 -12.82
CA SER A 233 7.32 -2.52 -12.58
C SER A 233 7.90 -2.05 -11.24
N SER A 234 7.72 -0.77 -10.87
CA SER A 234 8.23 -0.23 -9.61
C SER A 234 7.59 -0.82 -8.35
N MET A 235 6.39 -1.41 -8.45
CA MET A 235 5.70 -2.02 -7.30
C MET A 235 6.29 -3.38 -6.91
N PHE A 236 6.80 -4.14 -7.87
CA PHE A 236 7.31 -5.50 -7.63
C PHE A 236 8.58 -5.54 -6.76
N PRO A 237 9.61 -4.70 -6.98
CA PRO A 237 10.81 -4.69 -6.16
C PRO A 237 10.53 -4.53 -4.67
N VAL A 238 9.54 -3.70 -4.30
CA VAL A 238 9.18 -3.50 -2.89
C VAL A 238 8.67 -4.80 -2.28
N LEU A 239 7.74 -5.50 -2.97
CA LEU A 239 7.23 -6.80 -2.52
C LEU A 239 8.38 -7.82 -2.39
N PHE A 240 9.19 -7.99 -3.43
CA PHE A 240 10.30 -8.94 -3.42
C PHE A 240 11.30 -8.66 -2.31
N LEU A 241 11.65 -7.39 -2.09
CA LEU A 241 12.59 -6.99 -1.04
C LEU A 241 12.06 -7.37 0.34
N THR A 242 10.77 -7.17 0.62
CA THR A 242 10.20 -7.55 1.93
C THR A 242 10.26 -9.05 2.21
N TYR A 243 10.01 -9.88 1.20
CA TYR A 243 10.10 -11.34 1.35
C TYR A 243 11.53 -11.84 1.39
N PHE A 244 12.44 -11.19 0.65
CA PHE A 244 13.86 -11.46 0.73
C PHE A 244 14.39 -11.17 2.14
N ILE A 245 13.98 -10.04 2.74
CA ILE A 245 14.30 -9.68 4.12
C ILE A 245 13.79 -10.75 5.09
N LEU A 246 12.52 -11.19 4.97
CA LEU A 246 11.99 -12.28 5.79
C LEU A 246 12.81 -13.58 5.67
N GLY A 247 13.23 -13.94 4.45
CA GLY A 247 14.08 -15.10 4.21
C GLY A 247 15.47 -14.96 4.83
N PHE A 248 16.08 -13.76 4.77
CA PHE A 248 17.35 -13.46 5.42
C PHE A 248 17.29 -13.65 6.94
N PHE A 249 16.14 -13.31 7.54
CA PHE A 249 15.86 -13.53 8.96
C PHE A 249 15.40 -14.96 9.31
N GLN A 250 15.64 -15.92 8.42
CA GLN A 250 15.37 -17.36 8.64
C GLN A 250 13.91 -17.68 8.99
N PHE A 251 12.95 -16.86 8.54
CA PHE A 251 11.54 -17.19 8.72
C PHE A 251 11.19 -18.49 7.98
N PRO A 252 10.31 -19.34 8.55
CA PRO A 252 9.92 -20.59 7.90
C PRO A 252 9.40 -20.35 6.48
N PHE A 253 10.05 -20.96 5.50
CA PHE A 253 9.72 -20.81 4.08
C PHE A 253 8.23 -21.01 3.77
N PRO A 254 7.50 -21.99 4.38
CA PRO A 254 6.06 -22.13 4.13
C PRO A 254 5.23 -20.88 4.44
N PHE A 255 5.56 -20.14 5.51
CA PHE A 255 4.85 -18.92 5.87
C PHE A 255 5.12 -17.80 4.86
N ILE A 256 6.39 -17.63 4.47
CA ILE A 256 6.80 -16.66 3.46
C ILE A 256 6.09 -16.93 2.14
N LEU A 257 6.13 -18.19 1.66
CA LEU A 257 5.51 -18.61 0.42
C LEU A 257 3.99 -18.38 0.44
N MET A 258 3.31 -18.77 1.52
CA MET A 258 1.87 -18.56 1.67
C MET A 258 1.50 -17.06 1.59
N SER A 259 2.23 -16.21 2.30
CA SER A 259 2.02 -14.76 2.24
C SER A 259 2.29 -14.19 0.85
N PHE A 260 3.38 -14.64 0.19
CA PHE A 260 3.71 -14.21 -1.17
C PHE A 260 2.60 -14.57 -2.16
N LEU A 261 2.05 -15.79 -2.07
CA LEU A 261 0.94 -16.22 -2.91
C LEU A 261 -0.32 -15.39 -2.65
N LEU A 262 -0.65 -15.11 -1.39
CA LEU A 262 -1.79 -14.25 -1.03
C LEU A 262 -1.65 -12.85 -1.64
N ASN A 263 -0.48 -12.21 -1.47
CA ASN A 263 -0.23 -10.88 -2.03
C ASN A 263 -0.21 -10.90 -3.57
N SER A 264 0.32 -11.97 -4.18
CA SER A 264 0.28 -12.17 -5.63
C SER A 264 -1.16 -12.31 -6.13
N LEU A 265 -2.03 -13.01 -5.41
CA LEU A 265 -3.45 -13.12 -5.76
C LEU A 265 -4.15 -11.76 -5.67
N VAL A 266 -3.95 -11.01 -4.58
CA VAL A 266 -4.49 -9.65 -4.42
C VAL A 266 -4.00 -8.74 -5.55
N PHE A 267 -2.72 -8.83 -5.89
CA PHE A 267 -2.14 -8.05 -6.97
C PHE A 267 -2.80 -8.38 -8.32
N ASN A 268 -2.83 -9.66 -8.69
CA ASN A 268 -3.32 -10.10 -9.99
C ASN A 268 -4.84 -9.93 -10.15
N LEU A 269 -5.64 -10.16 -9.11
CA LEU A 269 -7.10 -10.12 -9.18
C LEU A 269 -7.68 -8.72 -8.96
N TYR A 270 -6.99 -7.88 -8.19
CA TYR A 270 -7.51 -6.56 -7.80
C TYR A 270 -6.63 -5.40 -8.26
N ILE A 271 -5.35 -5.39 -7.92
CA ILE A 271 -4.46 -4.24 -8.16
C ILE A 271 -4.21 -4.01 -9.65
N SER A 272 -3.97 -5.08 -10.41
CA SER A 272 -3.68 -5.07 -11.85
C SER A 272 -4.71 -4.28 -12.67
N LYS A 273 -5.99 -4.31 -12.24
CA LYS A 273 -7.11 -3.62 -12.89
C LYS A 273 -6.96 -2.10 -12.95
N PHE A 274 -6.14 -1.54 -12.05
CA PHE A 274 -5.96 -0.11 -11.86
C PHE A 274 -4.54 0.36 -12.12
N THR A 275 -3.59 -0.56 -12.33
CA THR A 275 -2.22 -0.20 -12.71
C THR A 275 -2.05 -0.09 -14.22
N MET A 276 -3.03 -0.57 -15.01
CA MET A 276 -2.99 -0.51 -16.46
C MET A 276 -3.54 0.80 -17.02
N SER A 277 -2.76 1.45 -17.87
CA SER A 277 -3.23 2.52 -18.77
C SER A 277 -2.81 2.24 -20.20
N PHE A 278 -3.60 2.76 -21.13
CA PHE A 278 -3.43 2.55 -22.56
C PHE A 278 -3.13 3.87 -23.27
N SER A 279 -2.33 3.80 -24.33
CA SER A 279 -1.97 4.89 -25.23
C SER A 279 -2.49 4.61 -26.64
N LYS A 280 -2.65 5.67 -27.44
CA LYS A 280 -3.10 5.58 -28.84
C LYS A 280 -1.99 5.08 -29.76
N GLU A 281 -0.75 5.36 -29.39
CA GLU A 281 0.43 5.09 -30.18
C GLU A 281 1.33 4.08 -29.46
N ASP A 282 2.14 3.37 -30.24
CA ASP A 282 3.10 2.41 -29.71
C ASP A 282 4.32 3.19 -29.17
N GLU A 283 4.36 3.40 -27.86
CA GLU A 283 5.45 4.11 -27.21
C GLU A 283 6.68 3.19 -27.09
N PRO A 284 7.90 3.67 -27.44
CA PRO A 284 9.11 2.87 -27.31
C PRO A 284 9.36 2.50 -25.84
N LEU A 285 9.84 1.28 -25.62
CA LEU A 285 10.04 0.71 -24.28
C LEU A 285 11.40 1.04 -23.65
N TRP A 286 12.24 1.81 -24.34
CA TRP A 286 13.59 2.17 -23.93
C TRP A 286 13.70 3.63 -23.47
#